data_AF-A0A6P2NZG5-F1
#
_entry.id   AF-A0A6P2NZG5-F1
#
_cell.length_a   1.000
_cell.length_b   1.000
_cell.length_c   1.000
_cell.angle_alpha   90.00
_cell.angle_beta   90.00
_cell.angle_gamma   90.00
#
_symmetry.space_group_name_H-M   'P 1'
#
loop_
_entity.id
_entity.type
_entity.pdbx_description
1 polymer ?
#
loop_
_entity_poly.entity_id
_entity_poly.type
_entity_poly.pdbx_seq_one_letter_code
_entity_poly.pdbx_strand_id
1 'polypeptide(L)'
;MPIDDYGTLRVDAFDACLTPHTRLVSLAHANNETGVVQPLGVFAARSRACGARVHTDASQSIGKLPVDVRALGVDMLTLSGHKFYGPPGVGALVRDPVLPLVPLLHGVPKGRRACRRRGAAVGRRGDDRRRHRLGGAVPVRRMARRDRPPRSVMAPAALR
;
A
#
# COMPACT_ATOMS: atom_id res chain seq x y z
N MET A 1 -9.88 15.37 -9.20
CA MET A 1 -9.01 16.46 -9.70
C MET A 1 -8.80 16.26 -11.19
N PRO A 2 -8.61 17.33 -11.98
CA PRO A 2 -8.37 17.23 -13.41
C PRO A 2 -7.11 16.41 -13.73
N ILE A 3 -7.18 15.60 -14.79
CA ILE A 3 -6.06 14.82 -15.32
C ILE A 3 -5.72 15.32 -16.73
N ASP A 4 -4.54 14.98 -17.22
CA ASP A 4 -4.16 15.19 -18.61
C ASP A 4 -4.64 14.04 -19.51
N ASP A 5 -4.38 14.15 -20.82
CA ASP A 5 -4.77 13.16 -21.83
C ASP A 5 -4.08 11.81 -21.64
N TYR A 6 -3.03 11.75 -20.81
CA TYR A 6 -2.31 10.52 -20.46
C TYR A 6 -2.78 9.91 -19.14
N GLY A 7 -3.79 10.51 -18.48
CA GLY A 7 -4.32 10.03 -17.21
C GLY A 7 -3.49 10.42 -15.99
N THR A 8 -2.54 11.33 -16.14
CA THR A 8 -1.71 11.85 -15.05
C THR A 8 -2.40 13.03 -14.39
N LEU A 9 -2.31 13.12 -13.07
CA LEU A 9 -2.83 14.27 -12.34
C LEU A 9 -2.11 15.55 -12.79
N ARG A 10 -2.88 16.57 -13.15
CA ARG A 10 -2.34 17.87 -13.53
C ARG A 10 -1.73 18.61 -12.33
N VAL A 11 -0.46 18.97 -12.45
CA VAL A 11 0.30 19.61 -11.36
C VAL A 11 -0.22 21.00 -11.03
N ASP A 12 -0.59 21.79 -12.04
CA ASP A 12 -1.16 23.12 -11.89
C ASP A 12 -2.50 23.07 -11.14
N ALA A 13 -3.37 22.14 -11.52
CA ALA A 13 -4.65 21.93 -10.86
C ALA A 13 -4.45 21.47 -9.40
N PHE A 14 -3.46 20.60 -9.16
CA PHE A 14 -3.11 20.15 -7.81
C PHE A 14 -2.62 21.31 -6.93
N ASP A 15 -1.69 22.13 -7.43
CA ASP A 15 -1.15 23.27 -6.70
C ASP A 15 -2.24 24.29 -6.34
N ALA A 16 -3.18 24.55 -7.25
CA ALA A 16 -4.30 25.45 -7.02
C ALA A 16 -5.24 24.99 -5.88
N CYS A 17 -5.22 23.71 -5.52
CA CYS A 17 -6.00 23.16 -4.40
C CYS A 17 -5.22 23.08 -3.09
N LEU A 18 -3.91 23.33 -3.10
CA LEU A 18 -3.12 23.39 -1.87
C LEU A 18 -3.32 24.74 -1.20
N THR A 19 -3.70 24.70 0.08
CA THR A 19 -3.88 25.87 0.92
C THR A 19 -3.11 25.69 2.23
N PRO A 20 -2.88 26.75 3.01
CA PRO A 20 -2.34 26.63 4.36
C PRO A 20 -3.20 25.79 5.32
N HIS A 21 -4.47 25.53 4.96
CA HIS A 21 -5.39 24.71 5.74
C HIS A 21 -5.42 23.25 5.28
N THR A 22 -4.76 22.90 4.18
CA THR A 22 -4.72 21.52 3.67
C THR A 22 -3.97 20.63 4.65
N ARG A 23 -4.64 19.63 5.22
CA ARG A 23 -4.05 18.72 6.23
C ARG A 23 -3.66 17.36 5.68
N LEU A 24 -4.37 16.90 4.65
CA LEU A 24 -4.19 15.58 4.07
C LEU A 24 -4.37 15.67 2.55
N VAL A 25 -3.44 15.07 1.83
CA VAL A 25 -3.53 14.78 0.41
C VAL A 25 -3.59 13.27 0.26
N SER A 26 -4.57 12.78 -0.48
CA SER A 26 -4.75 11.35 -0.75
C SER A 26 -4.78 11.09 -2.25
N LEU A 27 -3.84 10.31 -2.75
CA LEU A 27 -3.68 10.02 -4.18
C LEU A 27 -3.55 8.51 -4.42
N ALA A 28 -4.06 8.00 -5.52
CA ALA A 28 -3.76 6.64 -5.94
C ALA A 28 -2.36 6.60 -6.55
N HIS A 29 -1.52 5.62 -6.19
CA HIS A 29 -0.21 5.45 -6.79
C HIS A 29 -0.34 4.95 -8.24
N ALA A 30 -1.26 4.02 -8.48
CA ALA A 30 -1.61 3.56 -9.82
C ALA A 30 -3.12 3.48 -9.97
N ASN A 31 -3.63 3.96 -11.11
CA ASN A 31 -5.04 3.86 -11.45
C ASN A 31 -5.43 2.40 -11.71
N ASN A 32 -6.58 1.96 -11.21
CA ASN A 32 -7.08 0.59 -11.31
C ASN A 32 -7.70 0.23 -12.65
N GLU A 33 -8.06 1.21 -13.48
CA GLU A 33 -8.68 1.03 -14.79
C GLU A 33 -7.65 1.23 -15.90
N THR A 34 -6.94 2.36 -15.89
CA THR A 34 -5.97 2.72 -16.94
C THR A 34 -4.56 2.20 -16.66
N GLY A 35 -4.25 1.84 -15.42
CA GLY A 35 -2.90 1.42 -15.00
C GLY A 35 -1.88 2.55 -14.90
N VAL A 36 -2.28 3.81 -15.17
CA VAL A 36 -1.38 4.97 -15.14
C VAL A 36 -0.82 5.15 -13.74
N VAL A 37 0.51 5.27 -13.65
CA VAL A 37 1.25 5.47 -12.40
C VAL A 37 1.46 6.95 -12.16
N GLN A 38 1.00 7.44 -11.02
CA GLN A 38 1.14 8.85 -10.67
C GLN A 38 2.56 9.13 -10.16
N PRO A 39 3.20 10.25 -10.57
CA PRO A 39 4.52 10.66 -10.08
C PRO A 39 4.44 11.18 -8.64
N LEU A 40 4.22 10.28 -7.67
CA LEU A 40 3.95 10.62 -6.27
C LEU A 40 5.02 11.48 -5.62
N GLY A 41 6.30 11.32 -5.98
CA GLY A 41 7.37 12.14 -5.41
C GLY A 41 7.16 13.65 -5.62
N VAL A 42 6.61 14.03 -6.79
CA VAL A 42 6.30 15.43 -7.12
C VAL A 42 5.18 15.95 -6.22
N PHE A 43 4.08 15.19 -6.12
CA PHE A 43 2.92 15.58 -5.32
C PHE A 43 3.22 15.55 -3.82
N ALA A 44 4.03 14.59 -3.37
CA ALA A 44 4.42 14.45 -1.98
C ALA A 44 5.28 15.63 -1.51
N ALA A 45 6.28 16.03 -2.32
CA ALA A 45 7.11 17.20 -2.02
C ALA A 45 6.27 18.48 -1.92
N ARG A 46 5.35 18.70 -2.87
CA ARG A 46 4.44 19.85 -2.90
C ARG A 46 3.48 19.88 -1.71
N SER A 47 2.88 18.74 -1.38
CA SER A 47 2.01 18.58 -0.21
C SER A 47 2.75 18.92 1.09
N ARG A 48 4.00 18.43 1.20
CA ARG A 48 4.81 18.66 2.40
C ARG A 48 5.22 20.12 2.54
N ALA A 49 5.44 20.83 1.42
CA ALA A 49 5.76 22.25 1.42
C ALA A 49 4.65 23.11 2.05
N CYS A 50 3.38 22.71 1.94
CA CYS A 50 2.26 23.37 2.63
C CYS A 50 1.91 22.76 4.01
N GLY A 51 2.70 21.80 4.50
CA GLY A 51 2.48 21.14 5.79
C GLY A 51 1.43 20.03 5.78
N ALA A 52 0.91 19.64 4.61
CA ALA A 52 -0.02 18.54 4.47
C ALA A 52 0.67 17.17 4.59
N ARG A 53 -0.06 16.20 5.12
CA ARG A 53 0.33 14.78 5.11
C ARG A 53 -0.09 14.11 3.82
N VAL A 54 0.62 13.05 3.45
CA VAL A 54 0.40 12.35 2.19
C VAL A 54 0.00 10.91 2.47
N HIS A 55 -1.19 10.55 1.99
CA HIS A 55 -1.67 9.17 1.91
C HIS A 55 -1.63 8.70 0.46
N THR A 56 -1.21 7.46 0.22
CA THR A 56 -1.34 6.83 -1.07
C THR A 56 -2.12 5.52 -1.03
N ASP A 57 -3.01 5.32 -1.99
CA ASP A 57 -3.54 3.97 -2.28
C ASP A 57 -2.56 3.24 -3.20
N ALA A 58 -1.92 2.19 -2.70
CA ALA A 58 -0.98 1.36 -3.44
C ALA A 58 -1.54 -0.02 -3.76
N SER A 59 -2.86 -0.22 -3.65
CA SER A 59 -3.51 -1.52 -3.88
C SER A 59 -3.23 -2.09 -5.27
N GLN A 60 -3.05 -1.24 -6.28
CA GLN A 60 -2.72 -1.66 -7.64
C GLN A 60 -1.22 -1.70 -7.93
N SER A 61 -0.41 -1.07 -7.10
CA SER A 61 1.05 -0.98 -7.28
C SER A 61 1.78 -2.11 -6.57
N ILE A 62 1.33 -2.50 -5.37
CA ILE A 62 1.96 -3.57 -4.61
C ILE A 62 1.90 -4.89 -5.37
N GLY A 63 3.04 -5.57 -5.44
CA GLY A 63 3.20 -6.83 -6.19
C GLY A 63 3.45 -6.63 -7.69
N LYS A 64 3.31 -5.42 -8.22
CA LYS A 64 3.53 -5.11 -9.66
C LYS A 64 4.66 -4.11 -9.88
N LEU A 65 4.79 -3.13 -8.98
CA LEU A 65 5.78 -2.07 -9.02
C LEU A 65 6.63 -2.07 -7.75
N PRO A 66 7.87 -1.56 -7.80
CA PRO A 66 8.62 -1.24 -6.59
C PRO A 66 7.87 -0.19 -5.77
N VAL A 67 7.56 -0.52 -4.52
CA VAL A 67 6.86 0.38 -3.58
C VAL A 67 7.71 0.51 -2.33
N ASP A 68 8.30 1.68 -2.15
CA ASP A 68 9.02 2.07 -0.94
C ASP A 68 8.40 3.38 -0.41
N VAL A 69 7.85 3.33 0.80
CA VAL A 69 7.15 4.45 1.45
C VAL A 69 8.06 5.68 1.56
N ARG A 70 9.35 5.49 1.89
CA ARG A 70 10.31 6.59 2.02
C ARG A 70 10.68 7.16 0.67
N ALA A 71 10.93 6.30 -0.32
CA ALA A 71 11.26 6.74 -1.68
C ALA A 71 10.10 7.51 -2.34
N LEU A 72 8.86 7.11 -2.06
CA LEU A 72 7.65 7.78 -2.55
C LEU A 72 7.33 9.07 -1.78
N GLY A 73 7.95 9.29 -0.61
CA GLY A 73 7.74 10.47 0.22
C GLY A 73 6.36 10.53 0.89
N VAL A 74 5.68 9.39 1.04
CA VAL A 74 4.32 9.32 1.59
C VAL A 74 4.35 9.02 3.09
N ASP A 75 3.44 9.62 3.87
CA ASP A 75 3.34 9.35 5.31
C ASP A 75 2.44 8.14 5.61
N MET A 76 1.51 7.81 4.70
CA MET A 76 0.58 6.68 4.82
C MET A 76 0.38 5.95 3.50
N LEU A 77 0.18 4.64 3.56
CA LEU A 77 -0.02 3.79 2.40
C LEU A 77 -1.07 2.70 2.67
N THR A 78 -2.09 2.61 1.83
CA THR A 78 -3.12 1.56 1.88
C THR A 78 -2.82 0.45 0.88
N LEU A 79 -3.11 -0.79 1.26
CA LEU A 79 -2.98 -1.98 0.42
C LEU A 79 -4.11 -2.99 0.66
N SER A 80 -4.43 -3.75 -0.38
CA SER A 80 -5.47 -4.79 -0.36
C SER A 80 -4.93 -6.15 -0.77
N GLY A 81 -5.06 -7.16 0.11
CA GLY A 81 -4.49 -8.50 -0.04
C GLY A 81 -4.84 -9.16 -1.37
N HIS A 82 -6.12 -9.19 -1.70
CA HIS A 82 -6.62 -9.85 -2.92
C HIS A 82 -6.19 -9.18 -4.24
N LYS A 83 -5.52 -8.02 -4.19
CA LYS A 83 -4.93 -7.38 -5.38
C LYS A 83 -3.49 -7.83 -5.68
N PHE A 84 -2.87 -8.58 -4.76
CA PHE A 84 -1.53 -9.15 -4.89
C PHE A 84 -1.47 -10.64 -4.46
N TYR A 85 -2.50 -11.41 -4.81
CA TYR A 85 -2.62 -12.86 -4.52
C TYR A 85 -2.78 -13.23 -3.03
N GLY A 86 -3.15 -12.29 -2.18
CA GLY A 86 -3.59 -12.55 -0.82
C GLY A 86 -5.07 -12.96 -0.73
N PRO A 87 -5.54 -13.42 0.43
CA PRO A 87 -6.94 -13.76 0.63
C PRO A 87 -7.85 -12.52 0.54
N PRO A 88 -9.10 -12.67 0.04
CA PRO A 88 -10.11 -11.61 0.08
C PRO A 88 -10.46 -11.25 1.52
N GLY A 89 -10.87 -10.00 1.74
CA GLY A 89 -11.23 -9.48 3.06
C GLY A 89 -10.04 -9.04 3.93
N VAL A 90 -8.81 -9.13 3.43
CA VAL A 90 -7.60 -8.66 4.14
C VAL A 90 -7.04 -7.42 3.45
N GLY A 91 -6.68 -6.41 4.24
CA GLY A 91 -5.98 -5.20 3.80
C GLY A 91 -5.16 -4.62 4.95
N ALA A 92 -4.31 -3.65 4.65
CA ALA A 92 -3.51 -2.97 5.66
C ALA A 92 -3.32 -1.49 5.35
N LEU A 93 -3.16 -0.71 6.41
CA LEU A 93 -2.67 0.66 6.37
C LEU A 93 -1.26 0.67 6.97
N VAL A 94 -0.27 0.98 6.15
CA VAL A 94 1.08 1.31 6.59
C VAL A 94 1.10 2.80 6.88
N ARG A 95 1.70 3.20 8.01
CA ARG A 95 1.83 4.61 8.38
C ARG A 95 3.19 4.90 8.97
N ASP A 96 3.58 6.17 8.92
CA ASP A 96 4.65 6.70 9.76
C ASP A 96 4.29 6.48 11.25
N PRO A 97 5.16 5.83 12.05
CA PRO A 97 4.96 5.64 13.48
C PRO A 97 4.66 6.93 14.26
N VAL A 98 5.18 8.09 13.82
CA VAL A 98 4.98 9.36 14.52
C VAL A 98 3.60 9.97 14.26
N LEU A 99 2.84 9.48 13.27
CA LEU A 99 1.50 9.98 12.99
C LEU A 99 0.49 9.50 14.05
N PRO A 100 -0.15 10.41 14.80
CA PRO A 100 -1.23 10.02 15.69
C PRO A 100 -2.47 9.68 14.85
N LEU A 101 -2.90 8.42 14.86
CA LEU A 101 -4.17 7.99 14.28
C LEU A 101 -5.11 7.50 15.37
N VAL A 102 -6.37 7.92 15.29
CA VAL A 102 -7.45 7.38 16.11
C VAL A 102 -7.91 6.06 15.49
N PRO A 103 -8.04 4.97 16.26
CA PRO A 103 -8.59 3.72 15.74
C PRO A 103 -9.99 3.93 15.16
N LEU A 104 -10.23 3.49 13.92
CA LEU A 104 -11.58 3.49 13.35
C LEU A 104 -12.47 2.45 14.05
N LEU A 105 -11.92 1.26 14.27
CA LEU A 105 -12.56 0.18 15.00
C LEU A 105 -11.97 0.11 16.40
N HIS A 106 -12.79 0.44 17.40
CA HIS A 106 -12.41 0.37 18.80
C HIS A 106 -12.64 -1.05 19.33
N GLY A 107 -11.60 -1.63 19.92
CA GLY A 107 -11.71 -2.88 20.67
C GLY A 107 -11.97 -2.63 22.15
N VAL A 108 -12.00 -3.70 22.92
CA VAL A 108 -11.90 -3.60 24.38
C VAL A 108 -10.59 -2.90 24.77
N PRO A 109 -10.61 -1.94 25.71
CA PRO A 109 -9.41 -1.29 26.18
C PRO A 109 -8.38 -2.33 26.66
N LYS A 110 -7.10 -2.12 26.34
CA LYS A 110 -6.01 -2.94 26.87
C LYS A 110 -6.13 -3.02 28.39
N GLY A 111 -6.29 -4.24 28.92
CA GLY A 111 -6.48 -4.50 30.36
C GLY A 111 -7.89 -4.90 30.79
N ARG A 112 -8.90 -4.79 29.92
CA ARG A 112 -10.24 -5.34 30.17
C ARG A 112 -10.50 -6.53 29.26
N ARG A 113 -10.76 -7.70 29.85
CA ARG A 113 -11.12 -8.92 29.10
C ARG A 113 -12.46 -8.66 28.40
N ALA A 114 -12.57 -8.96 27.11
CA ALA A 114 -13.86 -9.08 26.44
C ALA A 114 -14.75 -10.02 27.27
N CYS A 115 -16.01 -9.64 27.48
CA CYS A 115 -16.99 -10.49 28.13
C CYS A 115 -17.06 -11.82 27.34
N ARG A 116 -16.54 -12.91 27.92
CA ARG A 116 -16.64 -14.24 27.33
C ARG A 116 -18.12 -14.64 27.37
N ARG A 117 -18.85 -14.49 26.27
CA ARG A 117 -19.99 -15.38 26.03
C ARG A 117 -19.39 -16.76 25.75
N ARG A 118 -19.59 -17.69 26.69
CA ARG A 118 -19.11 -19.06 26.60
C ARG A 118 -19.86 -19.76 25.46
N GLY A 119 -19.23 -19.85 24.29
CA GLY A 119 -19.45 -20.94 23.34
C GLY A 119 -18.32 -21.95 23.55
N ALA A 120 -18.66 -23.20 23.86
CA ALA A 120 -17.71 -24.26 24.16
C ALA A 120 -16.85 -24.64 22.94
N ALA A 121 -15.54 -24.84 23.14
CA ALA A 121 -14.79 -25.98 22.60
C ALA A 121 -13.31 -25.97 23.06
N VAL A 122 -12.88 -27.19 23.38
CA VAL A 122 -11.59 -27.69 23.87
C VAL A 122 -10.40 -27.41 22.92
N GLY A 123 -9.17 -27.26 23.47
CA GLY A 123 -7.97 -27.59 22.67
C GLY A 123 -6.62 -26.93 23.03
N ARG A 124 -5.96 -27.48 24.06
CA ARG A 124 -4.49 -27.53 24.35
C ARG A 124 -3.61 -26.26 24.38
N ARG A 125 -2.86 -26.19 25.48
CA ARG A 125 -1.75 -25.29 25.81
C ARG A 125 -0.55 -25.52 24.88
N GLY A 126 0.10 -24.43 24.50
CA GLY A 126 1.48 -24.38 24.02
C GLY A 126 2.05 -23.00 24.37
N ASP A 127 2.83 -22.96 25.44
CA ASP A 127 3.64 -21.79 25.84
C ASP A 127 4.87 -21.78 24.93
N ASP A 128 5.12 -20.68 24.21
CA ASP A 128 6.51 -20.36 23.85
C ASP A 128 6.71 -18.84 23.74
N ARG A 129 7.49 -18.33 24.69
CA ARG A 129 7.91 -16.95 24.79
C ARG A 129 9.14 -16.76 23.90
N ARG A 130 8.97 -16.15 22.72
CA ARG A 130 10.11 -15.56 21.99
C ARG A 130 9.82 -14.14 21.56
N ARG A 131 10.46 -13.20 22.27
CA ARG A 131 10.62 -11.80 21.89
C ARG A 131 11.58 -11.73 20.71
N HIS A 132 11.16 -11.17 19.59
CA HIS A 132 12.08 -10.65 18.58
C HIS A 132 11.75 -9.19 18.28
N ARG A 133 12.66 -8.31 18.70
CA ARG A 133 12.84 -6.97 18.12
C ARG A 133 13.23 -7.16 16.66
N LEU A 134 12.53 -6.53 15.72
CA LEU A 134 13.03 -6.32 14.36
C LEU A 134 12.64 -4.92 13.91
N GLY A 135 13.62 -4.02 13.92
CA GLY A 135 13.73 -3.02 12.86
C GLY A 135 14.30 -3.71 11.63
N GLY A 136 13.95 -3.22 10.44
CA GLY A 136 14.50 -3.71 9.18
C GLY A 136 13.46 -3.78 8.09
N ALA A 137 13.85 -3.32 6.89
CA ALA A 137 13.07 -3.32 5.65
C ALA A 137 12.28 -4.63 5.43
N VAL A 138 11.09 -4.51 4.85
CA VAL A 138 10.29 -5.66 4.42
C VAL A 138 11.07 -6.40 3.32
N PRO A 139 11.65 -7.58 3.58
CA PRO A 139 12.33 -8.33 2.55
C PRO A 139 11.28 -9.06 1.74
N VAL A 140 11.09 -8.68 0.48
CA VAL A 140 10.37 -9.51 -0.48
C VAL A 140 11.23 -10.74 -0.73
N ARG A 141 10.90 -11.85 -0.07
CA ARG A 141 11.52 -13.15 -0.37
C ARG A 141 11.26 -13.48 -1.84
N ARG A 142 12.34 -13.61 -2.62
CA ARG A 142 12.31 -14.28 -3.93
C ARG A 142 11.71 -15.67 -3.75
N MET A 143 10.48 -15.86 -4.20
CA MET A 143 9.89 -17.18 -4.30
C MET A 143 10.44 -17.83 -5.57
N ALA A 144 10.91 -19.06 -5.40
CA ALA A 144 11.75 -19.81 -6.31
C ALA A 144 11.19 -19.94 -7.73
N ARG A 145 12.10 -19.92 -8.71
CA ARG A 145 11.83 -20.31 -10.10
C ARG A 145 11.45 -21.79 -10.18
N ARG A 146 10.25 -22.06 -10.65
CA ARG A 146 9.73 -23.28 -11.31
C ARG A 146 8.54 -22.76 -12.14
N ASP A 147 8.40 -22.91 -13.46
CA ASP A 147 8.98 -23.83 -14.41
C ASP A 147 9.08 -23.17 -15.81
N ARG A 148 9.92 -23.76 -16.65
CA ARG A 148 10.14 -23.46 -18.08
C ARG A 148 8.83 -23.65 -18.88
N PRO A 149 8.37 -22.71 -19.71
CA PRO A 149 7.48 -23.05 -20.82
C PRO A 149 8.29 -23.54 -22.04
N PRO A 150 7.71 -24.41 -22.88
CA PRO A 150 8.42 -25.13 -23.95
C PRO A 150 8.82 -24.24 -25.14
N ARG A 151 9.92 -24.61 -25.78
CA ARG A 151 10.39 -24.10 -27.07
C ARG A 151 9.55 -24.68 -28.21
N SER A 152 8.78 -23.84 -28.88
CA SER A 152 8.36 -23.89 -30.28
C SER A 152 7.38 -22.72 -30.46
N VAL A 153 7.60 -21.74 -31.33
CA VAL A 153 7.55 -21.82 -32.78
C VAL A 153 8.42 -20.67 -33.34
N MET A 154 9.48 -21.00 -34.09
CA MET A 154 10.05 -20.08 -35.06
C MET A 154 9.33 -20.31 -36.39
N ALA A 155 8.76 -19.26 -36.96
CA ALA A 155 8.46 -19.18 -38.38
C ALA A 155 9.25 -17.99 -38.96
N PRO A 156 9.87 -18.14 -40.14
CA PRO A 156 10.77 -17.14 -40.70
C PRO A 156 10.00 -16.04 -41.43
N ALA A 157 10.25 -14.78 -41.09
CA ALA A 157 9.91 -13.66 -41.95
C ALA A 157 11.13 -13.36 -42.83
N ALA A 158 11.16 -13.98 -44.01
CA ALA A 158 11.90 -13.45 -45.14
C ALA A 158 11.01 -12.38 -45.79
N LEU A 159 11.44 -11.12 -45.76
CA LEU A 159 10.94 -10.13 -46.70
C LEU A 159 12.14 -9.49 -47.40
N ARG A 160 12.05 -9.53 -48.74
CA ARG A 160 12.87 -8.82 -49.70
C ARG A 160 12.60 -7.32 -49.63
#